data_AF-A0A9E7HSL3-F1
#
_entry.id   AF-A0A9E7HSL3-F1
#
_cell.length_a   1.000
_cell.length_b   1.000
_cell.length_c   1.000
_cell.angle_alpha   90.00
_cell.angle_beta   90.00
_cell.angle_gamma   90.00
#
_symmetry.space_group_name_H-M   'P 1'
#
loop_
_entity.id
_entity.type
_entity.pdbx_description
1 polymer ?
#
loop_
_entity_poly.entity_id
_entity_poly.type
_entity_poly.pdbx_seq_one_letter_code
_entity_poly.pdbx_strand_id
1 'polypeptide(L)'
;MRLPLRTSGGDSRQGRQLLRSQLNSTSGMFYVELPEGAILLHVVDDKEKFPVQFGREVMAGLLNMADRADWRNCKVSKEDELQMVEEFKNGFSEFDPAQ
;
A
#
# COMPACT_ATOMS: atom_id res chain seq x y z
N MET A 1 14.54 5.90 6.38
CA MET A 1 13.97 4.53 6.42
C MET A 1 14.49 3.82 7.68
N ARG A 2 13.62 3.51 8.65
CA ARG A 2 14.02 2.67 9.79
C ARG A 2 14.17 1.22 9.32
N LEU A 3 15.05 0.46 9.95
CA LEU A 3 15.24 -0.98 9.73
C LEU A 3 13.89 -1.72 9.82
N PRO A 4 13.71 -2.83 9.08
CA PRO A 4 12.45 -3.57 9.09
C PRO A 4 12.10 -4.01 10.51
N LEU A 5 10.89 -3.65 10.96
CA LEU A 5 10.31 -4.26 12.14
C LEU A 5 9.97 -5.69 11.75
N ARG A 6 10.76 -6.66 12.23
CA ARG A 6 10.50 -8.08 12.01
C ARG A 6 9.47 -8.55 13.04
N THR A 7 8.30 -8.95 12.60
CA THR A 7 7.38 -9.74 13.42
C THR A 7 7.91 -11.18 13.48
N SER A 8 7.87 -11.80 14.66
CA SER A 8 8.20 -13.22 14.79
C SER A 8 7.00 -14.04 14.33
N GLY A 9 7.01 -14.45 13.07
CA GLY A 9 5.94 -15.23 12.45
C GLY A 9 5.03 -14.35 11.58
N GLY A 10 4.78 -14.81 10.35
CA GLY A 10 4.09 -14.09 9.27
C GLY A 10 2.59 -13.82 9.48
N ASP A 11 2.19 -13.45 10.70
CA ASP A 11 0.84 -13.01 11.00
C ASP A 11 0.71 -11.48 10.79
N SER A 12 0.15 -11.10 9.64
CA SER A 12 -0.13 -9.71 9.25
C SER A 12 -0.92 -8.91 10.29
N ARG A 13 -1.69 -9.58 11.16
CA ARG A 13 -2.45 -8.93 12.24
C ARG A 13 -1.54 -8.35 13.31
N GLN A 14 -0.41 -8.99 13.62
CA GLN A 14 0.55 -8.51 14.62
C GLN A 14 1.28 -7.26 14.15
N GLY A 15 1.59 -7.18 12.86
CA GLY A 15 2.28 -6.04 12.26
C GLY A 15 1.53 -4.73 12.42
N ARG A 16 0.22 -4.72 12.10
CA ARG A 16 -0.63 -3.52 12.24
C ARG A 16 -0.87 -3.13 13.70
N GLN A 17 -0.95 -4.10 14.60
CA GLN A 17 -1.06 -3.82 16.04
C GLN A 17 0.21 -3.18 16.58
N LEU A 18 1.38 -3.65 16.16
CA LEU A 18 2.68 -3.07 16.52
C LEU A 18 2.77 -1.62 16.04
N LEU A 19 2.42 -1.35 14.79
CA LEU A 19 2.39 0.02 14.23
C LEU A 19 1.50 0.94 15.07
N ARG A 20 0.28 0.49 15.43
CA ARG A 20 -0.64 1.25 16.28
C ARG A 20 -0.09 1.52 17.67
N SER A 21 0.70 0.60 18.23
CA SER A 21 1.28 0.75 19.58
C SER A 21 2.48 1.69 19.64
N GLN A 22 3.26 1.78 18.56
CA GLN A 22 4.52 2.54 18.52
C GLN A 22 4.35 3.98 18.04
N LEU A 23 3.22 4.32 17.44
CA LEU A 23 2.97 5.63 16.87
C LEU A 23 2.13 6.47 17.83
N ASN A 24 2.65 7.66 18.15
CA ASN A 24 1.87 8.73 18.74
C ASN A 24 0.79 9.19 17.73
N SER A 25 -0.39 9.55 18.24
CA SER A 25 -1.58 9.84 17.42
C SER A 25 -1.46 11.06 16.49
N THR A 26 -0.32 11.77 16.50
CA THR A 26 -0.14 13.07 15.87
C THR A 26 0.82 13.08 14.68
N SER A 27 1.67 12.06 14.51
CA SER A 27 2.70 12.06 13.45
C SER A 27 2.24 11.31 12.20
N GLY A 28 2.52 11.87 11.02
CA GLY A 28 2.29 11.20 9.74
C GLY A 28 3.19 9.97 9.58
N MET A 29 2.76 8.99 8.80
CA MET A 29 3.59 7.81 8.50
C MET A 29 3.33 7.25 7.10
N PHE A 30 4.35 6.61 6.54
CA PHE A 30 4.28 5.76 5.36
C PHE A 30 4.86 4.39 5.71
N TYR A 31 4.14 3.30 5.40
CA TYR A 31 4.62 1.95 5.68
C TYR A 31 4.27 0.98 4.55
N VAL A 32 5.06 -0.10 4.46
CA VAL A 32 4.85 -1.21 3.53
C VAL A 32 4.94 -2.52 4.32
N GLU A 33 3.99 -3.41 4.08
CA GLU A 33 3.98 -4.78 4.59
C GLU A 33 4.39 -5.73 3.46
N LEU A 34 5.45 -6.50 3.67
CA LEU A 34 5.96 -7.47 2.70
C LEU A 34 5.31 -8.85 2.92
N PRO A 35 5.25 -9.72 1.88
CA PRO A 35 4.63 -11.04 1.98
C PRO A 35 5.19 -11.93 3.11
N GLU A 36 6.47 -11.77 3.44
CA GLU A 36 7.14 -12.46 4.54
C GLU A 36 6.79 -11.92 5.94
N GLY A 37 5.93 -10.91 6.02
CA GLY A 37 5.51 -10.26 7.27
C GLY A 37 6.43 -9.14 7.76
N ALA A 38 7.50 -8.83 7.02
CA ALA A 38 8.37 -7.72 7.34
C ALA A 38 7.67 -6.37 7.10
N ILE A 39 7.86 -5.41 8.01
CA ILE A 39 7.33 -4.05 7.87
C ILE A 39 8.45 -3.05 7.66
N LEU A 40 8.32 -2.27 6.59
CA LEU A 40 9.13 -1.08 6.31
C LEU A 40 8.35 0.15 6.77
N LEU A 41 8.91 0.95 7.67
CA LEU A 41 8.24 2.12 8.25
C LEU A 41 9.09 3.39 8.07
N HIS A 42 8.42 4.44 7.60
CA HIS A 42 8.91 5.81 7.61
C HIS A 42 7.94 6.68 8.41
N VAL A 43 8.41 7.25 9.52
CA VAL A 43 7.66 8.26 10.27
C VAL A 43 7.95 9.59 9.61
N VAL A 44 6.91 10.27 9.15
CA VAL A 44 7.01 11.57 8.47
C VAL A 44 7.11 12.65 9.54
N ASP A 45 8.22 13.39 9.54
CA ASP A 45 8.39 14.55 10.42
C ASP A 45 7.42 15.66 10.00
N ASP A 46 6.90 16.42 10.95
CA ASP A 46 5.93 17.50 10.66
C ASP A 46 6.49 18.57 9.70
N LYS A 47 7.81 18.69 9.58
CA LYS A 47 8.50 19.60 8.66
C LYS A 47 8.87 18.94 7.33
N GLU A 48 8.76 17.62 7.23
CA GLU A 48 9.10 16.86 6.03
C GLU A 48 8.02 17.03 4.96
N LYS A 49 8.43 17.44 3.76
CA LYS A 49 7.56 17.42 2.57
C LYS A 49 7.59 16.04 1.94
N PHE A 50 6.91 15.07 2.55
CA PHE A 50 6.85 13.71 2.03
C PHE A 50 6.01 13.65 0.74
N PRO A 51 6.50 13.07 -0.37
CA PRO A 51 5.76 13.02 -1.62
C PRO A 51 4.51 12.14 -1.52
N VAL A 52 3.33 12.73 -1.78
CA VAL A 52 2.05 12.00 -1.71
C VAL A 52 1.95 10.83 -2.71
N GLN A 53 2.70 10.90 -3.82
CA GLN A 53 2.75 9.86 -4.86
C GLN A 53 3.87 8.84 -4.62
N PHE A 54 4.65 8.94 -3.54
CA PHE A 54 5.85 8.11 -3.32
C PHE A 54 5.57 6.61 -3.50
N GLY A 55 4.52 6.09 -2.85
CA GLY A 55 4.15 4.69 -2.98
C GLY A 55 3.80 4.28 -4.43
N ARG A 56 3.11 5.15 -5.18
CA ARG A 56 2.75 4.89 -6.58
C ARG A 56 3.99 4.93 -7.48
N GLU A 57 4.88 5.90 -7.31
CA GLU A 57 6.13 6.00 -8.09
C GLU A 57 7.02 4.76 -7.89
N VAL A 58 7.17 4.29 -6.65
CA VAL A 58 7.92 3.06 -6.34
C VAL A 58 7.29 1.86 -7.04
N MET A 59 5.97 1.66 -6.91
CA MET A 59 5.28 0.52 -7.54
C MET A 59 5.34 0.58 -9.07
N ALA A 60 5.15 1.76 -9.66
CA ALA A 60 5.26 1.99 -11.10
C ALA A 60 6.66 1.62 -11.61
N GLY A 61 7.72 2.00 -10.88
CA GLY A 61 9.09 1.62 -11.20
C GLY A 61 9.32 0.11 -11.11
N LEU A 62 8.88 -0.53 -10.02
CA LEU A 62 9.04 -1.98 -9.80
C LEU A 62 8.31 -2.83 -10.84
N LEU A 63 7.14 -2.38 -11.31
CA LEU A 63 6.32 -3.08 -12.30
C LEU A 63 6.68 -2.69 -13.75
N ASN A 64 7.66 -1.82 -13.96
CA ASN A 64 8.01 -1.28 -15.28
C ASN A 64 6.82 -0.59 -15.99
N MET A 65 6.02 0.17 -15.24
CA MET A 65 4.83 0.90 -15.69
C MET A 65 4.95 2.40 -15.36
N ALA A 66 6.02 3.05 -15.82
CA ALA A 66 6.35 4.42 -15.44
C ALA A 66 5.27 5.45 -15.81
N ASP A 67 4.51 5.20 -16.88
CA ASP A 67 3.35 5.98 -17.32
C ASP A 67 2.24 6.04 -16.26
N ARG A 68 2.18 5.04 -15.37
CA ARG A 68 1.21 4.96 -14.27
C ARG A 68 1.67 5.65 -12.99
N ALA A 69 2.86 6.26 -12.96
CA ALA A 69 3.36 6.96 -11.78
C ALA A 69 2.56 8.24 -11.47
N ASP A 70 2.10 8.97 -12.49
CA ASP A 70 1.25 10.16 -12.31
C ASP A 70 -0.24 9.77 -12.39
N TRP A 71 -0.96 9.98 -11.28
CA TRP A 71 -2.40 9.75 -11.20
C TRP A 71 -3.21 10.52 -12.25
N ARG A 72 -2.71 11.67 -12.74
CA ARG A 72 -3.40 12.45 -13.77
C ARG A 72 -3.36 11.78 -15.14
N ASN A 73 -2.30 11.02 -15.40
CA ASN A 73 -2.06 10.31 -16.65
C ASN A 73 -2.53 8.85 -16.59
N CYS A 74 -2.69 8.30 -15.38
CA CYS A 74 -3.19 6.94 -15.14
C CYS A 74 -4.73 6.82 -15.25
N LYS A 75 -5.33 7.43 -16.28
CA LYS A 75 -6.78 7.34 -16.55
C LYS A 75 -7.05 6.24 -17.58
N VAL A 76 -8.13 5.50 -17.37
CA VAL A 76 -8.69 4.52 -18.30
C VAL A 76 -10.09 4.99 -18.73
N SER A 77 -10.63 4.43 -19.81
CA SER A 77 -11.99 4.75 -20.23
C SER A 77 -13.00 4.23 -19.20
N LYS A 78 -14.19 4.82 -19.15
CA LYS A 78 -15.25 4.36 -18.24
C LYS A 78 -15.64 2.91 -18.55
N GLU A 79 -15.65 2.55 -19.82
CA GLU A 79 -15.96 1.22 -20.30
C GLU A 79 -14.92 0.20 -19.79
N ASP A 80 -13.62 0.54 -19.88
CA ASP A 80 -12.55 -0.31 -19.36
C ASP A 80 -12.61 -0.42 -17.82
N GLU A 81 -12.91 0.67 -17.12
CA GLU A 81 -13.10 0.64 -15.66
C GLU A 81 -14.23 -0.31 -15.24
N LEU A 82 -15.36 -0.28 -15.96
CA LEU A 82 -16.49 -1.19 -15.70
C LEU A 82 -16.09 -2.64 -15.96
N GLN A 83 -15.36 -2.90 -17.04
CA GLN A 83 -14.88 -4.25 -17.37
C GLN A 83 -13.93 -4.78 -16.29
N MET A 84 -12.96 -3.97 -15.84
CA MET A 84 -12.02 -4.33 -14.76
C MET A 84 -12.75 -4.65 -13.45
N VAL A 85 -13.83 -3.94 -13.13
CA VAL A 85 -14.65 -4.20 -11.94
C VAL A 85 -15.34 -5.56 -12.03
N GLU A 86 -15.95 -5.89 -13.17
CA GLU A 86 -16.62 -7.18 -13.34
C GLU A 86 -15.63 -8.35 -13.33
N GLU A 87 -14.46 -8.19 -13.96
CA GLU A 87 -13.38 -9.18 -13.90
C GLU A 87 -12.89 -9.41 -12.46
N PHE A 88 -12.70 -8.33 -11.70
CA PHE A 88 -12.28 -8.43 -10.31
C PHE A 88 -13.33 -9.13 -9.45
N LYS A 89 -14.61 -8.75 -9.55
CA LYS A 89 -15.71 -9.39 -8.80
C LYS A 89 -15.77 -10.89 -9.05
N ASN A 90 -15.69 -11.28 -10.32
CA ASN A 90 -15.74 -12.69 -10.71
C ASN A 90 -14.52 -13.45 -10.19
N GLY A 91 -13.32 -12.90 -10.38
CA GLY A 91 -12.08 -13.52 -9.92
C GLY A 91 -11.92 -13.57 -8.40
N PHE A 92 -12.52 -12.64 -7.67
CA PHE A 92 -12.47 -12.58 -6.20
C PHE A 92 -13.63 -13.33 -5.52
N SER A 93 -14.61 -13.84 -6.27
CA SER A 93 -15.85 -14.41 -5.73
C SER A 93 -15.66 -15.50 -4.68
N GLU A 94 -14.68 -16.40 -4.86
CA GLU A 94 -14.37 -17.48 -3.90
C GLU A 94 -13.81 -16.98 -2.56
N PHE A 95 -13.30 -15.74 -2.53
CA PHE A 95 -12.66 -15.14 -1.35
C PHE A 95 -13.52 -14.08 -0.68
N ASP A 96 -14.69 -13.75 -1.25
CA ASP A 96 -15.57 -12.70 -0.74
C ASP A 96 -16.31 -13.17 0.53
N PRO A 97 -16.01 -12.59 1.71
CA PRO A 97 -16.67 -12.98 2.95
C PRO A 97 -18.10 -12.42 3.09
N ALA A 98 -18.54 -11.56 2.17
CA ALA A 98 -19.86 -10.94 2.18
C ALA A 98 -20.86 -11.59 1.22
N GLN A 99 -20.48 -12.67 0.52
CA GLN A 99 -21.44 -13.53 -0.19
C GLN A 99 -22.40 -14.24 0.75
#